data_AF-K0RGD4-F1
#
_entry.id   AF-K0RGD4-F1
#
_cell.length_a   1.000
_cell.length_b   1.000
_cell.length_c   1.000
_cell.angle_alpha   90.00
_cell.angle_beta   90.00
_cell.angle_gamma   90.00
#
_symmetry.space_group_name_H-M   'P 1'
#
loop_
_entity.id
_entity.type
_entity.pdbx_description
1 polymer ?
#
loop_
_entity_poly.entity_id
_entity_poly.type
_entity_poly.pdbx_seq_one_letter_code
_entity_poly.pdbx_strand_id
1 'polypeptide(L)'
;MSRFSRHLCSRRPPQLAPVVIPSTPQLSPPHNSLDVIEKVSANAEVHHQSYERQKLRRDGDRSEGDAIIGELLSEGHVLIPFAVDGYGGLGPMARRFLFGDRPRRALTFRQDRPNATRMYARASNPPAPHAVVTLASIRWRQNQTRAFYGHSYTAPTPHEHLLQQLGLCFTKAFAIHIRNSYQKLMRRHSHTHSLSHNHAPAATDTS
;
A
#
# COMPACT_ATOMS: atom_id res chain seq x y z
N MET A 1 50.84 -41.68 19.40
CA MET A 1 50.02 -40.47 19.68
C MET A 1 50.95 -39.26 19.48
N SER A 2 51.22 -38.83 18.26
CA SER A 2 50.50 -37.83 17.44
C SER A 2 50.49 -36.39 18.01
N ARG A 3 51.29 -35.54 17.33
CA ARG A 3 51.23 -34.06 17.16
C ARG A 3 51.64 -33.15 18.31
N PHE A 4 52.17 -31.95 18.08
CA PHE A 4 53.07 -31.36 17.08
C PHE A 4 53.35 -29.95 17.64
N SER A 5 54.57 -29.46 17.45
CA SER A 5 55.09 -28.18 17.92
C SER A 5 54.21 -26.97 17.58
N ARG A 6 54.09 -26.01 18.52
CA ARG A 6 53.44 -24.70 18.29
C ARG A 6 54.33 -23.86 17.39
N HIS A 7 53.98 -23.76 16.11
CA HIS A 7 54.48 -22.70 15.24
C HIS A 7 53.57 -21.47 15.36
N LEU A 8 54.16 -20.37 15.83
CA LEU A 8 53.62 -19.02 15.71
C LEU A 8 53.45 -18.68 14.22
N CYS A 9 52.22 -18.78 13.72
CA CYS A 9 51.83 -18.20 12.43
C CYS A 9 51.02 -16.93 12.71
N SER A 10 51.70 -15.79 12.68
CA SER A 10 51.07 -14.47 12.66
C SER A 10 50.34 -14.30 11.32
N ARG A 11 49.03 -14.58 11.30
CA ARG A 11 48.16 -14.21 10.18
C ARG A 11 47.56 -12.84 10.46
N ARG A 12 48.09 -11.82 9.79
CA ARG A 12 47.42 -10.52 9.65
C ARG A 12 46.03 -10.73 9.04
N PRO A 13 44.98 -10.06 9.52
CA PRO A 13 43.70 -10.03 8.81
C PRO A 13 43.89 -9.38 7.43
N PRO A 14 43.17 -9.82 6.39
CA PRO A 14 43.22 -9.16 5.09
C PRO A 14 42.72 -7.72 5.24
N GLN A 15 43.58 -6.77 4.90
CA GLN A 15 43.23 -5.35 4.77
C GLN A 15 42.20 -5.24 3.66
N LEU A 16 40.95 -4.91 4.00
CA LEU A 16 39.96 -4.47 3.03
C LEU A 16 40.43 -3.11 2.49
N ALA A 17 40.87 -3.09 1.23
CA ALA A 17 41.10 -1.83 0.54
C ALA A 17 39.76 -1.06 0.50
N PRO A 18 39.72 0.23 0.86
CA PRO A 18 38.52 1.03 0.69
C PRO A 18 38.24 1.16 -0.81
N VAL A 19 37.04 0.75 -1.23
CA VAL A 19 36.49 1.09 -2.54
C VAL A 19 36.33 2.61 -2.57
N VAL A 20 37.18 3.29 -3.33
CA VAL A 20 37.03 4.72 -3.62
C VAL A 20 35.91 4.83 -4.65
N ILE A 21 34.70 5.16 -4.19
CA ILE A 21 33.61 5.57 -5.06
C ILE A 21 33.94 7.00 -5.50
N PRO A 22 34.13 7.29 -6.81
CA PRO A 22 34.35 8.67 -7.24
C PRO A 22 33.15 9.51 -6.82
N SER A 23 33.43 10.66 -6.19
CA SER A 23 32.42 11.60 -5.73
C SER A 23 31.52 11.97 -6.91
N THR A 24 30.23 11.70 -6.77
CA THR A 24 29.20 12.16 -7.69
C THR A 24 29.31 13.68 -7.78
N PRO A 25 29.34 14.28 -8.98
CA PRO A 25 29.35 15.74 -9.08
C PRO A 25 28.14 16.28 -8.33
N GLN A 26 28.40 17.09 -7.30
CA GLN A 26 27.37 17.64 -6.45
C GLN A 26 26.58 18.67 -7.27
N LEU A 27 25.47 18.24 -7.86
CA LEU A 27 24.47 19.14 -8.42
C LEU A 27 23.86 19.89 -7.23
N SER A 28 24.09 21.21 -7.18
CA SER A 28 23.44 22.11 -6.24
C SER A 28 21.93 21.87 -6.29
N PRO A 29 21.23 21.66 -5.16
CA PRO A 29 19.79 21.48 -5.17
C PRO A 29 19.14 22.74 -5.77
N PRO A 30 18.30 22.62 -6.81
CA PRO A 30 17.53 23.77 -7.26
C PRO A 30 16.67 24.24 -6.09
N HIS A 31 16.83 25.51 -5.72
CA HIS A 31 16.33 26.15 -4.50
C HIS A 31 14.79 26.17 -4.33
N ASN A 32 14.04 25.52 -5.24
CA ASN A 32 12.58 25.54 -5.34
C ASN A 32 11.95 24.14 -5.50
N SER A 33 12.72 23.04 -5.40
CA SER A 33 12.23 21.71 -5.82
C SER A 33 11.24 21.04 -4.86
N LEU A 34 11.34 21.30 -3.56
CA LEU A 34 10.47 20.68 -2.55
C LEU A 34 9.00 21.10 -2.71
N ASP A 35 8.73 22.39 -2.94
CA ASP A 35 7.36 22.91 -3.09
C ASP A 35 6.69 22.41 -4.37
N VAL A 36 7.45 22.23 -5.45
CA VAL A 36 6.92 21.69 -6.72
C VAL A 36 6.63 20.20 -6.60
N ILE A 37 7.55 19.40 -6.05
CA ILE A 37 7.34 17.95 -5.86
C ILE A 37 6.18 17.70 -4.90
N GLU A 38 6.07 18.48 -3.82
CA GLU A 38 4.96 18.39 -2.87
C GLU A 38 3.63 18.79 -3.50
N LYS A 39 3.58 19.88 -4.28
CA LYS A 39 2.36 20.28 -5.01
C LYS A 39 1.94 19.28 -6.06
N VAL A 40 2.88 18.79 -6.87
CA VAL A 40 2.59 17.82 -7.95
C VAL A 40 2.11 16.49 -7.37
N SER A 41 2.77 15.99 -6.32
CA SER A 41 2.34 14.77 -5.63
C SER A 41 0.97 14.93 -4.96
N ALA A 42 0.71 16.07 -4.32
CA ALA A 42 -0.60 16.37 -3.74
C ALA A 42 -1.72 16.45 -4.79
N ASN A 43 -1.44 17.06 -5.95
CA ASN A 43 -2.42 17.17 -7.04
C ASN A 43 -2.69 15.80 -7.70
N ALA A 44 -1.64 15.00 -7.91
CA ALA A 44 -1.77 13.64 -8.42
C ALA A 44 -2.59 12.77 -7.45
N GLU A 45 -2.37 12.91 -6.15
CA GLU A 45 -3.13 12.20 -5.12
C GLU A 45 -4.61 12.61 -5.11
N VAL A 46 -4.94 13.90 -5.22
CA VAL A 46 -6.32 14.38 -5.30
C VAL A 46 -7.04 13.84 -6.54
N HIS A 47 -6.37 13.85 -7.70
CA HIS A 47 -6.95 13.36 -8.95
C HIS A 47 -7.18 11.85 -8.90
N HIS A 48 -6.20 11.09 -8.40
CA HIS A 48 -6.32 9.65 -8.21
C HIS A 48 -7.47 9.30 -7.25
N GLN A 49 -7.56 9.98 -6.11
CA GLN A 49 -8.67 9.80 -5.17
C GLN A 49 -10.03 10.09 -5.80
N SER A 50 -10.13 11.11 -6.66
CA SER A 50 -11.39 11.48 -7.32
C SER A 50 -11.86 10.40 -8.30
N TYR A 51 -10.95 9.87 -9.12
CA TYR A 51 -11.25 8.80 -10.09
C TYR A 51 -11.51 7.45 -9.39
N GLU A 52 -10.74 7.10 -8.36
CA GLU A 52 -10.98 5.88 -7.57
C GLU A 52 -12.33 5.95 -6.84
N ARG A 53 -12.67 7.11 -6.26
CA ARG A 53 -14.02 7.34 -5.70
C ARG A 53 -15.10 7.15 -6.76
N GLN A 54 -14.85 7.53 -8.01
CA GLN A 54 -15.82 7.36 -9.09
C GLN A 54 -16.05 5.90 -9.46
N LYS A 55 -15.02 5.05 -9.46
CA LYS A 55 -15.14 3.60 -9.74
C LYS A 55 -16.04 2.87 -8.75
N LEU A 56 -16.07 3.33 -7.50
CA LEU A 56 -16.88 2.75 -6.42
C LEU A 56 -18.31 3.32 -6.38
N ARG A 57 -18.65 4.30 -7.23
CA ARG A 57 -20.00 4.88 -7.35
C ARG A 57 -20.91 3.98 -8.20
N ARG A 58 -21.29 2.82 -7.67
CA ARG A 58 -22.42 2.07 -8.25
C ARG A 58 -23.73 2.82 -8.00
N ASP A 59 -24.69 2.72 -8.91
CA ASP A 59 -26.04 3.30 -8.79
C ASP A 59 -26.97 2.42 -7.93
N GLY A 60 -26.48 1.94 -6.78
CA GLY A 60 -27.34 1.31 -5.76
C GLY A 60 -28.04 2.35 -4.90
N ASP A 61 -29.06 1.95 -4.11
CA ASP A 61 -29.76 2.91 -3.23
C ASP A 61 -28.77 3.54 -2.25
N ARG A 62 -28.59 4.84 -2.47
CA ARG A 62 -27.51 5.60 -1.89
C ARG A 62 -27.83 5.84 -0.42
N SER A 63 -29.07 6.13 -0.05
CA SER A 63 -29.45 6.54 1.30
C SER A 63 -29.22 5.46 2.37
N GLU A 64 -29.32 4.18 2.00
CA GLU A 64 -29.17 3.05 2.91
C GLU A 64 -27.80 3.01 3.61
N GLY A 65 -26.71 3.24 2.86
CA GLY A 65 -25.36 3.20 3.43
C GLY A 65 -25.11 4.27 4.51
N ASP A 66 -25.70 5.46 4.39
CA ASP A 66 -25.57 6.49 5.43
C ASP A 66 -26.45 6.17 6.64
N ALA A 67 -27.60 5.52 6.43
CA ALA A 67 -28.46 5.03 7.51
C ALA A 67 -27.75 3.96 8.35
N ILE A 68 -27.11 2.98 7.71
CA ILE A 68 -26.31 1.94 8.39
C ILE A 68 -25.18 2.57 9.22
N ILE A 69 -24.49 3.58 8.68
CA ILE A 69 -23.47 4.31 9.46
C ILE A 69 -24.10 5.02 10.67
N GLY A 70 -25.32 5.54 10.52
CA GLY A 70 -26.09 6.13 11.60
C GLY A 70 -26.42 5.14 12.72
N GLU A 71 -26.83 3.93 12.36
CA GLU A 71 -27.11 2.83 13.30
C GLU A 71 -25.84 2.47 14.09
N LEU A 72 -24.72 2.23 13.39
CA LEU A 72 -23.43 1.95 14.03
C LEU A 72 -22.97 3.07 14.97
N LEU A 73 -23.22 4.33 14.60
CA LEU A 73 -22.94 5.46 15.49
C LEU A 73 -23.77 5.43 16.76
N SER A 74 -25.05 5.06 16.65
CA SER A 74 -25.97 4.96 17.80
C SER A 74 -25.60 3.83 18.75
N GLU A 75 -25.08 2.72 18.21
CA GLU A 75 -24.55 1.59 18.99
C GLU A 75 -23.16 1.85 19.58
N GLY A 76 -22.55 2.99 19.24
CA GLY A 76 -21.25 3.39 19.77
C GLY A 76 -20.05 2.80 19.02
N HIS A 77 -20.27 2.21 17.84
CA HIS A 77 -19.22 1.68 17.00
C HIS A 77 -18.43 2.78 16.27
N VAL A 78 -17.20 2.46 15.91
CA VAL A 78 -16.30 3.29 15.10
C VAL A 78 -15.88 2.48 13.89
N LEU A 79 -16.13 3.04 12.71
CA LEU A 79 -15.64 2.49 11.45
C LEU A 79 -14.34 3.17 11.05
N ILE A 80 -13.31 2.36 10.85
CA ILE A 80 -11.99 2.81 10.36
C ILE A 80 -11.79 2.20 8.97
N PRO A 81 -11.96 2.97 7.89
CA PRO A 81 -11.85 2.43 6.55
C PRO A 81 -10.39 2.16 6.17
N PHE A 82 -10.13 0.95 5.68
CA PHE A 82 -8.86 0.55 5.09
C PHE A 82 -8.92 0.65 3.56
N ALA A 83 -8.76 1.87 3.06
CA ALA A 83 -8.60 2.09 1.62
C ALA A 83 -7.15 1.77 1.20
N VAL A 84 -7.01 1.12 0.04
CA VAL A 84 -5.73 0.82 -0.60
C VAL A 84 -5.82 1.34 -2.04
N ASP A 85 -4.87 2.16 -2.46
CA ASP A 85 -4.82 2.67 -3.83
C ASP A 85 -4.23 1.65 -4.82
N GLY A 86 -4.26 1.98 -6.12
CA GLY A 86 -3.76 1.11 -7.19
C GLY A 86 -2.26 0.76 -7.12
N TYR A 87 -1.49 1.43 -6.25
CA TYR A 87 -0.06 1.19 -6.02
C TYR A 87 0.22 0.55 -4.66
N GLY A 88 -0.81 0.20 -3.88
CA GLY A 88 -0.67 -0.38 -2.54
C GLY A 88 -0.51 0.67 -1.44
N GLY A 89 -0.72 1.95 -1.76
CA GLY A 89 -0.74 3.04 -0.79
C GLY A 89 -1.96 2.95 0.12
N LEU A 90 -1.74 3.08 1.44
CA LEU A 90 -2.82 3.09 2.41
C LEU A 90 -3.48 4.47 2.48
N GLY A 91 -4.82 4.47 2.53
CA GLY A 91 -5.61 5.67 2.73
C GLY A 91 -5.39 6.32 4.11
N PRO A 92 -5.79 7.60 4.26
CA PRO A 92 -5.45 8.40 5.43
C PRO A 92 -5.99 7.84 6.76
N MET A 93 -7.12 7.14 6.75
CA MET A 93 -7.68 6.52 7.97
C MET A 93 -6.91 5.27 8.41
N ALA A 94 -6.54 4.38 7.48
CA ALA A 94 -5.67 3.25 7.78
C ALA A 94 -4.31 3.71 8.31
N ARG A 95 -3.70 4.72 7.68
CA ARG A 95 -2.42 5.28 8.12
C ARG A 95 -2.51 5.88 9.52
N ARG A 96 -3.58 6.62 9.82
CA ARG A 96 -3.83 7.14 11.16
C ARG A 96 -3.97 6.01 12.18
N PHE A 97 -4.76 5.00 11.86
CA PHE A 97 -4.99 3.87 12.76
C PHE A 97 -3.71 3.07 13.04
N LEU A 98 -2.96 2.72 11.99
CA LEU A 98 -1.74 1.92 12.13
C LEU A 98 -0.57 2.73 12.69
N PHE A 99 -0.29 3.88 12.09
CA PHE A 99 0.98 4.61 12.31
C PHE A 99 0.80 5.91 13.10
N GLY A 100 -0.42 6.44 13.19
CA GLY A 100 -0.71 7.69 13.89
C GLY A 100 -0.64 8.91 12.99
N ASP A 101 -0.42 8.72 11.69
CA ASP A 101 -0.35 9.79 10.69
C ASP A 101 -1.64 10.63 10.70
N ARG A 102 -1.48 11.95 10.71
CA ARG A 102 -2.62 12.85 10.51
C ARG A 102 -2.86 13.02 9.01
N PRO A 103 -4.12 12.96 8.54
CA PRO A 103 -4.44 13.28 7.15
C PRO A 103 -3.94 14.68 6.81
N ARG A 104 -3.24 14.84 5.67
CA ARG A 104 -2.80 16.16 5.18
C ARG A 104 -3.98 17.11 4.95
N ARG A 105 -5.12 16.55 4.55
CA ARG A 105 -6.40 17.25 4.39
C ARG A 105 -7.50 16.42 5.03
N ALA A 106 -8.44 17.10 5.69
CA ALA A 106 -9.62 16.45 6.22
C ALA A 106 -10.43 15.80 5.09
N LEU A 107 -10.97 14.61 5.34
CA LEU A 107 -11.86 13.96 4.38
C LEU A 107 -13.18 14.71 4.34
N THR A 108 -13.61 15.09 3.14
CA THR A 108 -14.91 15.68 2.91
C THR A 108 -15.89 14.64 2.36
N PHE A 109 -17.13 14.77 2.80
CA PHE A 109 -18.26 13.94 2.40
C PHE A 109 -19.34 14.84 1.80
N ARG A 110 -20.25 14.23 1.03
CA ARG A 110 -21.37 14.96 0.45
C ARG A 110 -22.38 15.34 1.53
N GLN A 111 -23.15 16.40 1.28
CA GLN A 111 -24.16 16.88 2.24
C GLN A 111 -25.28 15.85 2.50
N ASP A 112 -25.59 14.97 1.53
CA ASP A 112 -26.51 13.84 1.70
C ASP A 112 -25.94 12.69 2.57
N ARG A 113 -24.74 12.87 3.14
CA ARG A 113 -24.02 11.87 3.96
C ARG A 113 -23.63 12.41 5.34
N PRO A 114 -24.60 12.86 6.14
CA PRO A 114 -24.31 13.41 7.47
C PRO A 114 -23.70 12.37 8.41
N ASN A 115 -24.13 11.10 8.35
CA ASN A 115 -23.60 10.08 9.26
C ASN A 115 -22.17 9.67 8.90
N ALA A 116 -21.82 9.62 7.60
CA ALA A 116 -20.42 9.44 7.20
C ALA A 116 -19.51 10.55 7.75
N THR A 117 -19.98 11.80 7.75
CA THR A 117 -19.26 12.94 8.33
C THR A 117 -19.08 12.78 9.84
N ARG A 118 -20.15 12.39 10.55
CA ARG A 118 -20.12 12.12 12.00
C ARG A 118 -19.19 10.95 12.35
N MET A 119 -19.23 9.87 11.57
CA MET A 119 -18.38 8.71 11.74
C MET A 119 -16.91 9.06 11.51
N TYR A 120 -16.60 9.86 10.49
CA TYR A 120 -15.25 10.36 10.28
C TYR A 120 -14.75 11.20 11.46
N ALA A 121 -15.59 12.09 11.99
CA ALA A 121 -15.24 12.87 13.18
C ALA A 121 -15.00 11.95 14.40
N ARG A 122 -15.83 10.93 14.61
CA ARG A 122 -15.66 9.95 15.69
C ARG A 122 -14.38 9.13 15.53
N ALA A 123 -14.09 8.61 14.33
CA ALA A 123 -12.87 7.86 14.03
C ALA A 123 -11.60 8.72 14.11
N SER A 124 -11.72 10.03 13.95
CA SER A 124 -10.60 10.98 13.96
C SER A 124 -10.31 11.57 15.34
N ASN A 125 -11.04 11.22 16.39
CA ASN A 125 -10.87 11.81 17.71
C ASN A 125 -10.89 10.74 18.82
N PRO A 126 -10.27 10.99 19.98
CA PRO A 126 -10.42 10.12 21.13
C PRO A 126 -11.91 9.89 21.46
N PRO A 127 -12.31 8.67 21.87
CA PRO A 127 -11.48 7.52 22.25
C PRO A 127 -11.12 6.56 21.11
N ALA A 128 -11.26 6.96 19.83
CA ALA A 128 -10.94 6.06 18.73
C ALA A 128 -9.45 5.65 18.71
N PRO A 129 -9.14 4.36 18.42
CA PRO A 129 -7.77 3.88 18.40
C PRO A 129 -6.98 4.50 17.25
N HIS A 130 -5.72 4.84 17.53
CA HIS A 130 -4.78 5.33 16.53
C HIS A 130 -3.35 4.93 16.89
N ALA A 131 -2.45 4.99 15.91
CA ALA A 131 -1.03 4.67 16.08
C ALA A 131 -0.76 3.28 16.70
N VAL A 132 -1.62 2.29 16.44
CA VAL A 132 -1.59 0.97 17.10
C VAL A 132 -0.23 0.29 16.92
N VAL A 133 0.33 0.36 15.72
CA VAL A 133 1.61 -0.28 15.36
C VAL A 133 2.77 0.52 15.93
N THR A 134 2.70 1.85 15.87
CA THR A 134 3.71 2.74 16.46
C THR A 134 3.82 2.50 17.96
N LEU A 135 2.68 2.42 18.66
CA LEU A 135 2.64 2.13 20.08
C LEU A 135 3.15 0.71 20.39
N ALA A 136 2.76 -0.28 19.58
CA ALA A 136 3.29 -1.63 19.70
C ALA A 136 4.81 -1.67 19.54
N SER A 137 5.39 -0.93 18.59
CA SER A 137 6.84 -0.83 18.41
C SER A 137 7.56 -0.11 19.56
N ILE A 138 6.95 0.91 20.14
CA ILE A 138 7.49 1.57 21.34
C ILE A 138 7.51 0.57 22.51
N ARG A 139 6.38 -0.09 22.78
CA ARG A 139 6.26 -1.08 23.86
C ARG A 139 7.17 -2.29 23.65
N TRP A 140 7.30 -2.76 22.41
CA TRP A 140 8.24 -3.82 22.04
C TRP A 140 9.66 -3.42 22.40
N ARG A 141 10.14 -2.25 21.96
CA ARG A 141 11.52 -1.81 22.26
C ARG A 141 11.81 -1.70 23.75
N GLN A 142 10.80 -1.34 24.56
CA GLN A 142 10.93 -1.26 26.02
C GLN A 142 11.00 -2.63 26.71
N ASN A 143 10.41 -3.67 26.11
CA ASN A 143 10.21 -4.97 26.77
C ASN A 143 10.76 -6.16 25.96
N GLN A 144 11.55 -5.91 24.91
CA GLN A 144 11.96 -6.98 24.00
C GLN A 144 12.91 -7.95 24.69
N THR A 145 12.61 -9.24 24.57
CA THR A 145 13.44 -10.35 25.06
C THR A 145 14.34 -10.92 23.97
N ARG A 146 14.15 -10.49 22.72
CA ARG A 146 14.90 -10.95 21.54
C ARG A 146 15.32 -9.76 20.67
N ALA A 147 16.35 -9.95 19.86
CA ALA A 147 16.92 -8.90 19.03
C ALA A 147 15.96 -8.39 17.93
N PHE A 148 15.13 -9.27 17.35
CA PHE A 148 14.25 -8.91 16.24
C PHE A 148 12.84 -9.43 16.45
N TYR A 149 11.85 -8.59 16.17
CA TYR A 149 10.44 -8.98 16.19
C TYR A 149 10.12 -10.02 15.09
N GLY A 150 10.48 -9.76 13.83
CA GLY A 150 10.14 -10.62 12.71
C GLY A 150 11.11 -11.78 12.45
N HIS A 151 11.91 -12.19 13.45
CA HIS A 151 12.99 -13.19 13.31
C HIS A 151 14.06 -12.86 12.23
N SER A 152 14.07 -11.63 11.72
CA SER A 152 14.97 -11.16 10.68
C SER A 152 15.52 -9.79 11.06
N TYR A 153 16.78 -9.52 10.71
CA TYR A 153 17.40 -8.22 10.89
C TYR A 153 16.66 -7.11 10.12
N THR A 154 15.92 -7.46 9.07
CA THR A 154 15.11 -6.52 8.28
C THR A 154 13.78 -6.15 8.96
N ALA A 155 13.38 -6.87 10.02
CA ALA A 155 12.13 -6.67 10.75
C ALA A 155 12.36 -6.55 12.27
N PRO A 156 13.12 -5.53 12.72
CA PRO A 156 13.51 -5.41 14.13
C PRO A 156 12.31 -5.12 15.04
N THR A 157 11.29 -4.39 14.58
CA THR A 157 10.11 -4.05 15.38
C THR A 157 8.81 -4.49 14.68
N PRO A 158 7.67 -4.53 15.42
CA PRO A 158 6.34 -4.76 14.84
C PRO A 158 6.04 -3.91 13.60
N HIS A 159 6.49 -2.65 13.61
CA HIS A 159 6.34 -1.71 12.50
C HIS A 159 6.98 -2.22 11.20
N GLU A 160 8.28 -2.55 11.21
CA GLU A 160 8.96 -3.05 10.00
C GLU A 160 8.39 -4.40 9.57
N HIS A 161 8.07 -5.27 10.53
CA HIS A 161 7.45 -6.55 10.22
C HIS A 161 6.10 -6.38 9.52
N LEU A 162 5.25 -5.47 10.01
CA LEU A 162 3.96 -5.19 9.38
C LEU A 162 4.15 -4.63 7.96
N LEU A 163 5.07 -3.67 7.78
CA LEU A 163 5.34 -3.11 6.44
C LEU A 163 5.77 -4.19 5.45
N GLN A 164 6.59 -5.15 5.89
CA GLN A 164 6.95 -6.30 5.06
C GLN A 164 5.75 -7.19 4.73
N GLN A 165 4.91 -7.50 5.72
CA GLN A 165 3.71 -8.32 5.49
C GLN A 165 2.72 -7.63 4.54
N LEU A 166 2.50 -6.31 4.71
CA LEU A 166 1.68 -5.52 3.80
C LEU A 166 2.27 -5.52 2.38
N GLY A 167 3.56 -5.29 2.24
CA GLY A 167 4.25 -5.34 0.95
C GLY A 167 4.10 -6.69 0.25
N LEU A 168 4.26 -7.79 0.99
CA LEU A 168 4.05 -9.15 0.47
C LEU A 168 2.60 -9.38 0.06
N CYS A 169 1.63 -8.97 0.88
CA CYS A 169 0.21 -9.08 0.59
C CYS A 169 -0.17 -8.30 -0.68
N PHE A 170 0.24 -7.05 -0.79
CA PHE A 170 -0.06 -6.21 -1.96
C PHE A 170 0.60 -6.75 -3.23
N THR A 171 1.88 -7.14 -3.16
CA THR A 171 2.58 -7.72 -4.31
C THR A 171 1.91 -8.99 -4.81
N LYS A 172 1.51 -9.88 -3.89
CA LYS A 172 0.77 -11.10 -4.23
C LYS A 172 -0.58 -10.78 -4.87
N ALA A 173 -1.34 -9.85 -4.30
CA ALA A 173 -2.64 -9.44 -4.84
C ALA A 173 -2.49 -8.87 -6.27
N PHE A 174 -1.49 -8.02 -6.50
CA PHE A 174 -1.20 -7.48 -7.84
C PHE A 174 -0.80 -8.57 -8.82
N ALA A 175 0.11 -9.48 -8.44
CA ALA A 175 0.52 -10.58 -9.30
C ALA A 175 -0.66 -11.46 -9.71
N ILE A 176 -1.56 -11.77 -8.78
CA ILE A 176 -2.79 -12.52 -9.07
C ILE A 176 -3.70 -11.73 -10.02
N HIS A 177 -3.87 -10.43 -9.79
CA HIS A 177 -4.74 -9.60 -10.62
C HIS A 177 -4.23 -9.48 -12.05
N ILE A 178 -2.91 -9.31 -12.23
CA ILE A 178 -2.24 -9.30 -13.54
C ILE A 178 -2.43 -10.65 -14.24
N ARG A 179 -2.13 -11.75 -13.54
CA ARG A 179 -2.28 -13.11 -14.08
C ARG A 179 -3.71 -13.37 -14.56
N ASN A 180 -4.70 -13.05 -13.74
CA ASN A 180 -6.12 -13.28 -14.07
C ASN A 180 -6.57 -12.41 -15.24
N SER A 181 -6.13 -11.16 -15.28
CA SER A 181 -6.44 -10.23 -16.39
C SER A 181 -5.85 -10.72 -17.70
N TYR A 182 -4.59 -11.18 -17.69
CA TYR A 182 -3.94 -11.77 -18.85
C TYR A 182 -4.67 -13.02 -19.34
N GLN A 183 -5.01 -13.94 -18.43
CA GLN A 183 -5.78 -15.15 -18.78
C GLN A 183 -7.15 -14.80 -19.40
N LYS A 184 -7.84 -13.79 -18.86
CA LYS A 184 -9.12 -13.32 -19.41
C LYS A 184 -8.95 -12.71 -20.81
N LEU A 185 -7.88 -11.96 -21.04
CA LEU A 185 -7.56 -11.40 -22.36
C LEU A 185 -7.30 -12.51 -23.38
N MET A 186 -6.50 -13.51 -23.02
CA MET A 186 -6.19 -14.65 -23.89
C MET A 186 -7.44 -15.48 -24.24
N ARG A 187 -8.31 -15.77 -23.25
CA ARG A 187 -9.59 -16.45 -23.50
C ARG A 187 -10.48 -15.70 -24.50
N ARG A 188 -10.54 -14.37 -24.41
CA ARG A 188 -11.29 -13.53 -25.36
C ARG A 188 -10.72 -13.60 -26.76
N HIS A 189 -9.38 -13.55 -26.91
CA HIS A 189 -8.73 -13.68 -28.22
C HIS A 189 -8.98 -15.04 -28.87
N SER A 190 -9.03 -16.12 -28.08
CA SER A 190 -9.36 -17.45 -28.60
C SER A 190 -10.81 -17.54 -29.12
N HIS A 191 -11.77 -16.83 -28.51
CA HIS A 191 -13.17 -16.82 -28.96
C HIS A 191 -13.40 -15.94 -30.20
N THR A 192 -12.63 -14.86 -30.39
CA THR A 192 -12.75 -14.01 -31.59
C THR A 192 -12.19 -14.70 -32.83
N HIS A 193 -11.15 -15.53 -32.69
CA HIS A 193 -10.55 -16.25 -33.83
C HIS A 193 -11.42 -17.40 -34.34
N SER A 194 -12.28 -18.00 -33.48
CA SER A 194 -13.21 -19.05 -33.90
C SER A 194 -14.45 -18.52 -34.64
N LEU A 195 -14.86 -17.27 -34.39
CA LEU A 195 -16.02 -16.65 -35.06
C LEU A 195 -15.69 -16.11 -36.46
N SER A 196 -14.43 -15.75 -36.72
CA SER A 196 -14.00 -15.22 -38.03
C SER A 196 -13.85 -16.29 -39.12
N HIS A 197 -13.84 -17.58 -38.77
CA HIS A 197 -13.59 -18.66 -39.73
C HIS A 197 -14.84 -19.24 -40.42
N ASN A 198 -16.03 -18.75 -40.05
CA ASN A 198 -17.33 -19.30 -40.51
C ASN A 198 -18.08 -18.41 -41.52
N HIS A 199 -17.44 -17.38 -42.10
CA HIS A 199 -18.05 -16.58 -43.16
C HIS A 199 -17.33 -16.80 -44.49
N ALA A 200 -17.70 -17.88 -45.18
CA ALA A 200 -17.41 -18.03 -46.61
C ALA A 200 -18.41 -17.17 -47.41
N PRO A 201 -17.97 -16.41 -48.43
CA PRO A 201 -18.88 -15.63 -49.27
C PRO A 201 -19.77 -16.58 -50.07
N ALA A 202 -21.08 -16.32 -50.06
CA ALA A 202 -22.05 -17.00 -50.90
C ALA A 202 -21.72 -16.74 -52.37
N ALA A 203 -21.48 -17.82 -53.13
CA ALA A 203 -21.32 -17.75 -54.58
C ALA A 203 -22.61 -17.24 -55.20
N THR A 204 -22.54 -16.09 -55.86
CA THR A 204 -23.57 -15.60 -56.78
C THR A 204 -23.57 -16.47 -58.03
N ASP A 205 -24.56 -17.34 -58.15
CA ASP A 205 -24.98 -17.92 -59.42
C ASP A 205 -25.67 -16.82 -60.24
N THR A 206 -25.07 -16.45 -61.36
CA THR A 206 -25.75 -15.73 -62.45
C THR A 206 -25.91 -16.70 -63.61
N SER A 207 -27.14 -16.69 -64.13
CA SER A 207 -27.72 -17.55 -65.17
C SER A 207 -26.92 -17.70 -66.47
#